data_AF-A0A1H7UXF2-F1
#
_entry.id   AF-A0A1H7UXF2-F1
#
_cell.length_a   1.000
_cell.length_b   1.000
_cell.length_c   1.000
_cell.angle_alpha   90.00
_cell.angle_beta   90.00
_cell.angle_gamma   90.00
#
_symmetry.space_group_name_H-M   'P 1'
#
loop_
_entity.id
_entity.type
_entity.pdbx_description
1 polymer ?
#
loop_
_entity_poly.entity_id
_entity_poly.type
_entity_poly.pdbx_seq_one_letter_code
_entity_poly.pdbx_strand_id
1 'polypeptide(L)'
;MSRLPWWLWVRVLAVLVLILIGTVLAVSLELPSVEDVHAWLAQGGWASWVTVVLGVALALLTPVSRTALSILLGAVAGFPAGLAVALSGGMLGGLAGFALSRWLGRDAPWHAWPVHVSLGWIAP
;
A
#
# COMPACT_ATOMS: atom_id res chain seq x y z
N MET A 1 4.80 -29.06 -14.06
CA MET A 1 5.04 -27.71 -13.53
C MET A 1 5.11 -26.75 -14.70
N SER A 2 3.97 -26.15 -15.05
CA SER A 2 3.86 -25.18 -16.15
C SER A 2 4.83 -24.03 -15.90
N ARG A 3 5.67 -23.71 -16.89
CA ARG A 3 6.64 -22.62 -16.79
C ARG A 3 5.85 -21.32 -16.77
N LEU A 4 5.50 -20.87 -15.56
CA LEU A 4 4.93 -19.55 -15.35
C LEU A 4 5.85 -18.56 -16.07
N PRO A 5 5.26 -17.65 -16.84
CA PRO A 5 6.05 -16.82 -17.71
C PRO A 5 7.02 -15.95 -16.89
N TRP A 6 8.22 -15.75 -17.41
CA TRP A 6 9.34 -15.17 -16.66
C TRP A 6 9.03 -13.78 -16.07
N TRP A 7 8.15 -12.98 -16.69
CA TRP A 7 7.69 -11.69 -16.19
C TRP A 7 6.85 -11.80 -14.90
N LEU A 8 6.13 -12.90 -14.72
CA LEU A 8 5.36 -13.16 -13.49
C LEU A 8 6.31 -13.43 -12.32
N TRP A 9 7.40 -14.19 -12.57
CA TRP A 9 8.44 -14.43 -11.58
C TRP A 9 9.16 -13.15 -11.15
N VAL A 10 9.45 -12.25 -12.09
CA VAL A 10 10.05 -10.95 -11.76
C VAL A 10 9.12 -10.12 -10.88
N ARG A 11 7.80 -10.09 -11.18
CA ARG A 11 6.81 -9.37 -10.35
C ARG A 11 6.69 -9.98 -8.95
N VAL A 12 6.57 -11.30 -8.85
CA VAL A 12 6.50 -12.01 -7.56
C VAL A 12 7.78 -11.78 -6.76
N LEU A 13 8.94 -11.87 -7.40
CA LEU A 13 10.22 -11.61 -6.76
C LEU A 13 10.32 -10.16 -6.27
N ALA A 14 9.89 -9.17 -7.07
CA ALA A 14 9.88 -7.77 -6.67
C ALA A 14 8.99 -7.52 -5.44
N VAL A 15 7.79 -8.11 -5.40
CA VAL A 15 6.90 -8.01 -4.24
C VAL A 15 7.52 -8.69 -3.02
N LEU A 16 8.10 -9.89 -3.19
CA LEU A 16 8.78 -10.60 -2.10
C LEU A 16 9.99 -9.81 -1.56
N VAL A 17 10.79 -9.23 -2.44
CA VAL A 17 11.93 -8.37 -2.06
C VAL A 17 11.43 -7.13 -1.31
N LEU A 18 10.36 -6.49 -1.78
CA LEU A 18 9.78 -5.33 -1.11
C LEU A 18 9.27 -5.68 0.30
N ILE A 19 8.58 -6.81 0.45
CA ILE A 19 8.13 -7.34 1.74
C ILE A 19 9.34 -7.61 2.64
N LEU A 20 10.37 -8.29 2.12
CA LEU A 20 11.57 -8.62 2.87
C LEU A 20 12.30 -7.37 3.36
N ILE A 21 12.48 -6.36 2.50
CA ILE A 21 13.06 -5.07 2.89
C ILE A 21 12.22 -4.43 4.00
N GLY A 22 10.89 -4.41 3.85
CA GLY A 22 9.97 -3.89 4.86
C GLY A 22 10.09 -4.63 6.20
N THR A 23 10.21 -5.97 6.17
CA THR A 23 10.41 -6.78 7.38
C THR A 23 11.75 -6.50 8.04
N VAL A 24 12.84 -6.43 7.26
CA VAL A 24 14.18 -6.12 7.79
C VAL A 24 14.18 -4.74 8.42
N LEU A 25 13.59 -3.74 7.77
CA LEU A 25 13.46 -2.39 8.34
C LEU A 25 12.61 -2.41 9.62
N ALA A 26 11.49 -3.13 9.65
CA ALA A 26 10.63 -3.21 10.83
C ALA A 26 11.32 -3.87 12.04
N VAL A 27 12.21 -4.83 11.81
CA VAL A 27 12.97 -5.50 12.88
C VAL A 27 14.22 -4.71 13.27
N SER A 28 14.82 -3.96 12.32
CA SER A 28 16.09 -3.26 12.54
C SER A 28 15.93 -1.83 13.06
N LEU A 29 14.75 -1.21 12.88
CA LEU A 29 14.48 0.13 13.37
C LEU A 29 13.95 0.05 14.80
N GLU A 30 14.73 0.57 15.74
CA GLU A 30 14.23 0.90 17.08
C GLU A 30 13.16 1.98 16.92
N LEU A 31 11.94 1.71 17.42
CA LEU A 31 10.84 2.66 17.27
C LEU A 31 11.12 3.90 18.13
N PRO A 32 11.17 5.11 17.54
CA PRO A 32 11.36 6.34 18.29
C PRO A 32 10.18 6.55 19.26
N SER A 33 10.45 7.18 20.40
CA SER A 33 9.40 7.52 21.35
C SER A 33 8.46 8.56 20.76
N VAL A 34 7.23 8.63 21.28
CA VAL A 34 6.22 9.61 20.83
C VAL A 34 6.75 11.04 20.95
N GLU A 35 7.48 11.34 22.02
CA GLU A 35 8.10 12.64 22.28
C GLU A 35 9.13 13.01 21.19
N ASP A 36 9.94 12.05 20.74
CA ASP A 36 10.96 12.27 19.71
C ASP A 36 10.32 12.59 18.36
N VAL A 37 9.22 11.91 18.02
CA VAL A 37 8.47 12.18 16.80
C VAL A 37 7.84 13.58 16.86
N HIS A 38 7.33 13.97 18.02
CA HIS A 38 6.73 15.29 18.23
C HIS A 38 7.77 16.41 18.07
N ALA A 39 8.96 16.22 18.65
CA ALA A 39 10.09 17.15 18.55
C ALA A 39 10.62 17.24 17.11
N TRP A 40 10.71 16.11 16.40
CA TRP A 40 11.14 16.08 15.01
C TRP A 40 10.14 16.76 14.06
N LEU A 41 8.84 16.57 14.28
CA LEU A 41 7.79 17.27 13.53
C LEU A 41 7.82 18.78 13.76
N ALA A 42 8.06 19.22 15.00
CA ALA A 42 8.16 20.63 15.34
C ALA A 42 9.40 21.31 14.73
N GLN A 43 10.51 20.58 14.60
CA GLN A 43 11.80 21.12 14.10
C GLN A 43 11.99 20.94 12.59
N GLY A 44 11.39 19.92 11.98
CA GLY A 44 11.63 19.50 10.60
C GLY A 44 10.90 20.28 9.51
N GLY A 45 10.04 21.25 9.87
CA GLY A 45 9.32 22.09 8.90
C GLY A 45 8.41 21.28 7.97
N TRP A 46 8.20 21.73 6.73
CA TRP A 46 7.27 21.08 5.78
C TRP A 46 7.74 19.71 5.27
N ALA A 47 9.05 19.47 5.23
CA ALA A 47 9.62 18.24 4.69
C ALA A 47 9.30 17.03 5.57
N SER A 48 9.32 17.19 6.90
CA SER A 48 8.96 16.14 7.85
C SER A 48 7.52 15.66 7.64
N TRP A 49 6.58 16.59 7.44
CA TRP A 49 5.18 16.27 7.15
C TRP A 49 5.00 15.51 5.84
N VAL A 50 5.72 15.88 4.78
CA VAL A 50 5.69 15.14 3.51
C VAL A 50 6.17 13.71 3.71
N THR A 51 7.25 13.50 4.48
CA THR A 51 7.75 12.16 4.80
C THR A 51 6.70 11.34 5.56
N VAL A 52 5.99 11.93 6.54
CA VAL A 52 4.92 11.22 7.27
C VAL A 52 3.78 10.83 6.33
N VAL A 53 3.32 11.75 5.48
CA VAL A 53 2.23 11.47 4.52
C VAL A 53 2.60 10.34 3.57
N LEU A 54 3.82 10.34 3.06
CA LEU A 54 4.34 9.26 2.21
C LEU A 54 4.48 7.94 2.98
N GLY A 55 4.98 7.99 4.22
CA GLY A 55 5.08 6.82 5.09
C GLY A 55 3.71 6.18 5.35
N VAL A 56 2.69 6.99 5.64
CA VAL A 56 1.31 6.52 5.84
C VAL A 56 0.72 5.96 4.55
N ALA A 57 0.96 6.61 3.40
CA ALA A 57 0.51 6.10 2.11
C ALA A 57 1.09 4.72 1.80
N LEU A 58 2.38 4.52 2.08
CA LEU A 58 3.05 3.22 1.93
C LEU A 58 2.56 2.19 2.94
N ALA A 59 2.38 2.58 4.21
CA ALA A 59 1.89 1.69 5.26
C ALA A 59 0.48 1.16 4.93
N LEU A 60 -0.37 1.96 4.30
CA LEU A 60 -1.71 1.55 3.88
C LEU A 60 -1.74 0.61 2.67
N LEU A 61 -0.62 0.42 1.99
CA LEU A 61 -0.48 -0.64 0.97
C LEU A 61 -0.22 -2.02 1.61
N THR A 62 0.14 -2.04 2.89
CA THR A 62 0.38 -3.26 3.68
C THR A 62 -0.89 -3.66 4.45
N PRO A 63 -1.02 -4.91 4.95
CA PRO A 63 -2.17 -5.34 5.76
C PRO A 63 -2.11 -4.77 7.19
N VAL A 64 -1.97 -3.46 7.33
CA VAL A 64 -2.00 -2.72 8.60
C VAL A 64 -3.40 -2.18 8.87
N SER A 65 -3.81 -2.18 10.14
CA SER A 65 -5.08 -1.58 10.55
C SER A 65 -5.08 -0.07 10.34
N ARG A 66 -5.87 0.39 9.37
CA ARG A 66 -6.05 1.82 9.07
C ARG A 66 -6.56 2.60 10.27
N THR A 67 -7.46 2.01 11.06
CA THR A 67 -8.00 2.62 12.27
C THR A 67 -6.91 2.85 13.31
N ALA A 68 -6.01 1.87 13.50
CA ALA A 68 -4.90 2.02 14.44
C ALA A 68 -3.94 3.14 14.00
N LEU A 69 -3.61 3.21 12.70
CA LEU A 69 -2.79 4.30 12.15
C LEU A 69 -3.43 5.68 12.34
N SER A 70 -4.73 5.82 12.07
CA SER A 70 -5.45 7.09 12.25
C SER A 70 -5.46 7.55 13.72
N ILE A 71 -5.66 6.61 14.65
CA ILE A 71 -5.62 6.92 16.10
C ILE A 71 -4.20 7.34 16.50
N LEU A 72 -3.18 6.61 16.05
CA LEU A 72 -1.78 6.91 16.33
C LEU A 72 -1.38 8.30 15.79
N LEU A 73 -1.78 8.62 14.56
CA LEU A 73 -1.55 9.94 13.96
C LEU A 73 -2.24 11.05 14.75
N GLY A 74 -3.49 10.85 15.17
CA GLY A 74 -4.20 11.81 16.01
C GLY A 74 -3.54 12.01 17.37
N ALA A 75 -2.97 10.95 17.95
CA ALA A 75 -2.25 11.00 19.23
C ALA A 75 -0.88 11.69 19.10
N VAL A 76 -0.15 11.45 18.00
CA VAL A 76 1.24 11.93 17.81
C VAL A 76 1.31 13.31 17.16
N ALA A 77 0.39 13.64 16.25
CA ALA A 77 0.41 14.91 15.52
C ALA A 77 -0.66 15.90 16.02
N GLY A 78 -1.52 15.47 16.94
CA GLY A 78 -2.76 16.16 17.29
C GLY A 78 -3.87 15.91 16.26
N PHE A 79 -5.12 16.08 16.70
CA PHE A 79 -6.30 15.70 15.90
C PHE A 79 -6.37 16.34 14.49
N PRO A 80 -6.26 17.67 14.31
CA PRO A 80 -6.43 18.27 12.98
C PRO A 80 -5.28 17.93 12.01
N ALA A 81 -4.03 17.91 12.49
CA ALA A 81 -2.89 17.55 11.66
C ALA A 81 -2.86 16.04 11.36
N GLY A 82 -3.13 15.20 12.36
CA GLY A 82 -3.27 13.76 12.19
C GLY A 82 -4.39 13.39 11.21
N LEU A 83 -5.52 14.10 11.24
CA LEU A 83 -6.61 13.95 10.27
C LEU A 83 -6.17 14.32 8.84
N ALA A 84 -5.50 15.46 8.67
CA ALA A 84 -5.02 15.90 7.37
C ALA A 84 -4.04 14.89 6.76
N VAL A 85 -3.12 14.35 7.58
CA VAL A 85 -2.18 13.31 7.18
C VAL A 85 -2.89 11.99 6.84
N ALA A 86 -3.86 11.56 7.66
CA ALA A 86 -4.60 10.32 7.41
C ALA A 86 -5.40 10.39 6.10
N LEU A 87 -6.03 11.53 5.80
CA LEU A 87 -6.77 11.73 4.55
C LEU A 87 -5.85 11.76 3.34
N SER A 88 -4.79 12.56 3.39
CA SER A 88 -3.84 12.69 2.28
C SER A 88 -3.07 11.40 2.01
N GLY A 89 -2.51 10.78 3.05
CA GLY A 89 -1.83 9.49 2.95
C GLY A 89 -2.78 8.38 2.50
N GLY A 90 -4.02 8.38 3.01
CA GLY A 90 -5.06 7.46 2.59
C GLY A 90 -5.44 7.56 1.12
N MET A 91 -5.52 8.78 0.59
CA MET A 91 -5.85 9.05 -0.81
C MET A 91 -4.71 8.62 -1.74
N LEU A 92 -3.46 8.91 -1.35
CA LEU A 92 -2.26 8.47 -2.07
C LEU A 92 -2.11 6.95 -2.07
N GLY A 93 -2.28 6.30 -0.91
CA GLY A 93 -2.23 4.84 -0.81
C GLY A 93 -3.31 4.16 -1.66
N GLY A 94 -4.53 4.70 -1.67
CA GLY A 94 -5.60 4.23 -2.54
C GLY A 94 -5.28 4.38 -4.03
N LEU A 95 -4.75 5.54 -4.45
CA LEU A 95 -4.32 5.77 -5.83
C LEU A 95 -3.20 4.80 -6.24
N ALA A 96 -2.20 4.61 -5.37
CA ALA A 96 -1.08 3.71 -5.62
C ALA A 96 -1.55 2.26 -5.73
N GLY A 97 -2.41 1.78 -4.82
CA GLY A 97 -2.99 0.44 -4.88
C GLY A 97 -3.83 0.23 -6.13
N PHE A 98 -4.62 1.24 -6.53
CA PHE A 98 -5.39 1.20 -7.77
C PHE A 98 -4.49 1.16 -9.01
N ALA A 99 -3.48 2.03 -9.08
CA ALA A 99 -2.53 2.07 -10.18
C ALA A 99 -1.77 0.74 -10.31
N LEU A 100 -1.35 0.18 -9.17
CA LEU A 100 -0.67 -1.12 -9.11
C LEU A 100 -1.58 -2.25 -9.61
N SER A 101 -2.83 -2.29 -9.15
CA SER A 101 -3.84 -3.24 -9.62
C SER A 101 -4.09 -3.13 -11.12
N ARG A 102 -4.13 -1.90 -11.64
CA ARG A 102 -4.37 -1.61 -13.06
C ARG A 102 -3.17 -1.87 -13.95
N TRP A 103 -1.96 -1.86 -13.40
CA TRP A 103 -0.75 -2.29 -14.10
C TRP A 103 -0.63 -3.81 -14.13
N LEU A 104 -0.97 -4.48 -13.02
CA LEU A 104 -0.98 -5.95 -12.91
C LEU A 104 -2.06 -6.61 -13.78
N GLY A 105 -3.25 -6.01 -13.86
CA GLY A 105 -4.38 -6.56 -14.62
C GLY A 105 -4.33 -6.34 -16.13
N ARG A 106 -3.38 -5.52 -16.63
CA ARG A 106 -3.30 -5.17 -18.06
C ARG A 106 -2.77 -6.27 -18.96
N ASP A 107 -2.02 -7.22 -18.41
CA ASP A 107 -1.47 -8.34 -19.16
C ASP A 107 -2.35 -9.60 -19.07
N ALA A 108 -3.56 -9.49 -18.50
CA ALA A 108 -4.50 -10.59 -18.43
C ALA A 108 -4.98 -10.93 -19.84
N PRO A 109 -4.55 -12.06 -20.42
CA PRO A 109 -4.99 -12.44 -21.73
C PRO A 109 -6.43 -12.94 -21.60
N TRP A 110 -7.39 -12.21 -22.15
CA TRP A 110 -8.82 -12.60 -22.18
C TRP A 110 -9.09 -13.90 -22.96
N HIS A 111 -8.08 -14.53 -23.56
CA HIS A 111 -8.21 -15.76 -24.33
C HIS A 111 -8.36 -17.04 -23.49
N ALA A 112 -8.41 -16.93 -22.16
CA ALA A 112 -8.68 -18.06 -21.27
C ALA A 112 -10.08 -18.02 -20.61
N TRP A 113 -10.99 -17.16 -21.07
CA TRP A 113 -12.41 -17.33 -20.72
C TRP A 113 -12.99 -18.45 -21.58
N PRO A 114 -13.50 -19.56 -21.00
CA PRO A 114 -14.26 -20.52 -21.78
C PRO A 114 -15.59 -19.86 -22.19
N VAL A 115 -15.63 -19.26 -23.39
CA VAL A 115 -16.85 -18.71 -24.02
C VAL A 115 -17.80 -19.83 -24.49
N HIS A 116 -17.64 -21.07 -24.01
CA HIS A 116 -18.56 -22.17 -24.31
C HIS A 116 -19.77 -22.26 -23.36
N VAL A 117 -20.10 -21.18 -22.64
CA VAL A 117 -21.41 -21.04 -21.98
C VAL A 117 -22.22 -19.99 -22.72
N SER A 118 -22.60 -20.29 -23.96
CA SER A 118 -23.71 -19.60 -24.61
C SER A 118 -24.39 -20.54 -25.60
N LEU A 119 -25.74 -20.53 -25.55
CA LEU A 119 -26.70 -21.10 -26.52
C LEU A 119 -27.09 -22.58 -26.41
N GLY A 120 -27.36 -23.09 -25.21
CA GLY A 120 -28.09 -24.35 -25.01
C GLY A 120 -29.54 -24.22 -24.52
N TRP A 121 -29.99 -23.02 -24.17
CA TRP A 121 -31.24 -22.80 -23.41
C TRP A 121 -32.32 -22.01 -24.16
N ILE A 122 -32.23 -21.87 -25.48
CA ILE A 122 -33.28 -21.24 -26.30
C ILE A 122 -33.76 -22.23 -27.37
N ALA A 123 -34.80 -22.97 -27.00
CA ALA A 123 -35.87 -23.56 -27.81
C ALA A 123 -35.55 -24.85 -28.61
N PRO A 124 -36.56 -25.67 -28.99
CA PRO A 124 -38.02 -25.43 -28.98
C PRO A 124 -38.78 -25.87 -27.72
#